data_AF-J3JCA5-F1
#
_entry.id   AF-J3JCA5-F1
#
_cell.length_a   1.000
_cell.length_b   1.000
_cell.length_c   1.000
_cell.angle_alpha   90.00
_cell.angle_beta   90.00
_cell.angle_gamma   90.00
#
_symmetry.space_group_name_H-M   'P 1'
#
loop_
_entity.id
_entity.type
_entity.pdbx_description
1 polymer ?
#
loop_
_entity_poly.entity_id
_entity_poly.type
_entity_poly.pdbx_seq_one_letter_code
_entity_poly.pdbx_strand_id
1 'polypeptide(L)'
;MVWAFITDVIDYHQYLTGYREDGTVYGVNSFARKVAQAVGGFIGGFMLTAIGYISSTTGGAQQTPQVINRIYAIGNLIPAACMLLGMLTLIFFYPLSKKKIDAVDASLAERRAEELKD
;
A
#
# COMPACT_ATOMS: atom_id res chain seq x y z
N MET A 1 -6.30 2.22 9.41
CA MET A 1 -5.43 1.04 9.52
C MET A 1 -4.11 1.22 8.76
N VAL A 2 -4.10 1.41 7.43
CA VAL A 2 -2.83 1.62 6.68
C VAL A 2 -2.02 2.84 7.18
N TRP A 3 -2.71 3.91 7.59
CA TRP A 3 -2.06 5.11 8.14
C TRP A 3 -1.35 4.88 9.47
N ALA A 4 -1.80 3.92 10.28
CA ALA A 4 -1.15 3.58 11.55
C ALA A 4 0.23 2.94 11.30
N PHE A 5 0.35 2.07 10.29
CA PHE A 5 1.66 1.51 9.94
C PHE A 5 2.66 2.59 9.47
N ILE A 6 2.17 3.68 8.87
CA ILE A 6 3.02 4.79 8.46
C ILE A 6 3.50 5.57 9.69
N THR A 7 2.62 5.82 10.66
CA THR A 7 3.01 6.47 11.92
C THR A 7 3.96 5.61 12.74
N ASP A 8 3.72 4.30 12.83
CA ASP A 8 4.60 3.35 13.54
C ASP A 8 6.01 3.34 12.95
N VAL A 9 6.14 3.45 11.62
CA VAL A 9 7.44 3.53 10.93
C VAL A 9 8.12 4.88 11.18
N ILE A 10 7.35 5.97 11.22
CA ILE A 10 7.86 7.31 11.54
C ILE A 10 8.42 7.34 12.97
N ASP A 11 7.67 6.81 13.94
CA ASP A 11 8.09 6.79 15.34
C ASP A 11 9.30 5.85 15.54
N TYR A 12 9.33 4.70 14.87
CA TYR A 12 10.50 3.83 14.84
C TYR A 12 11.73 4.48 14.18
N HIS A 13 11.54 5.26 13.10
CA HIS A 13 12.60 6.02 12.49
C HIS A 13 13.15 7.09 13.45
N GLN A 14 12.27 7.85 14.09
CA GLN A 14 12.64 8.85 15.10
C GLN A 14 13.41 8.22 16.27
N TYR A 15 13.01 7.01 16.70
CA TYR A 15 13.72 6.28 17.74
C TYR A 15 15.17 5.95 17.35
N LEU A 16 15.40 5.52 16.11
CA LEU A 16 16.72 5.16 15.60
C LEU A 16 17.61 6.36 15.26
N THR A 17 17.05 7.39 14.63
CA THR A 17 17.83 8.54 14.11
C THR A 17 17.85 9.73 15.05
N GLY A 18 16.91 9.81 15.99
CA GLY A 18 16.70 10.97 16.85
C GLY A 18 16.01 12.16 16.16
N TYR A 19 15.82 12.12 14.83
CA TYR A 19 15.20 13.18 14.06
C TYR A 19 13.80 12.76 13.58
N ARG A 20 12.86 13.69 13.64
CA ARG A 20 11.48 13.46 13.20
C ARG A 20 11.28 14.00 11.77
N GLU A 21 11.30 13.11 10.79
CA GLU A 21 11.22 13.44 9.36
C GLU A 21 9.87 13.08 8.71
N ASP A 22 8.76 13.52 9.31
CA ASP A 22 7.40 13.17 8.88
C ASP A 22 7.15 13.47 7.39
N GLY A 23 7.65 14.61 6.91
CA GLY A 23 7.47 15.06 5.52
C GLY A 23 8.15 14.15 4.49
N THR A 24 9.38 13.71 4.77
CA THR A 24 10.15 12.86 3.86
C THR A 24 9.52 11.48 3.75
N VAL A 25 9.18 10.86 4.89
CA VAL A 25 8.56 9.52 4.93
C VAL A 25 7.21 9.54 4.23
N TYR A 26 6.37 10.55 4.50
CA TYR A 26 5.06 10.66 3.87
C TYR A 26 5.15 11.00 2.38
N GLY A 27 6.16 11.79 1.99
CA GLY A 27 6.48 12.10 0.59
C GLY A 27 6.84 10.85 -0.21
N VAL A 28 7.75 10.02 0.31
CA VAL A 28 8.16 8.75 -0.30
C VAL A 28 6.98 7.80 -0.43
N ASN A 29 6.20 7.62 0.63
CA ASN A 29 5.00 6.78 0.59
C ASN A 29 3.99 7.28 -0.45
N SER A 30 3.77 8.59 -0.55
CA SER A 30 2.87 9.18 -1.53
C SER A 30 3.36 9.02 -2.96
N PHE A 31 4.66 9.18 -3.20
CA PHE A 31 5.29 8.92 -4.49
C PHE A 31 5.14 7.46 -4.90
N ALA A 32 5.48 6.53 -4.00
CA ALA A 32 5.36 5.09 -4.24
C ALA A 32 3.93 4.70 -4.63
N ARG A 33 2.90 5.26 -3.97
CA ARG A 33 1.50 5.04 -4.35
C ARG A 33 1.17 5.52 -5.75
N LYS A 34 1.65 6.70 -6.15
CA LYS A 34 1.41 7.23 -7.51
C LYS A 34 2.04 6.32 -8.56
N VAL A 35 3.26 5.85 -8.32
CA VAL A 35 3.93 4.88 -9.20
C VAL A 35 3.12 3.58 -9.27
N ALA A 36 2.70 3.03 -8.14
CA ALA A 36 1.90 1.80 -8.10
C ALA A 36 0.56 1.95 -8.84
N GLN A 37 -0.11 3.10 -8.72
CA GLN A 37 -1.34 3.41 -9.46
C GLN A 37 -1.10 3.52 -10.98
N ALA A 38 -0.01 4.16 -11.39
CA ALA A 38 0.35 4.26 -12.81
C ALA A 38 0.63 2.87 -13.40
N VAL A 39 1.42 2.06 -12.70
CA VAL A 39 1.71 0.67 -13.10
C VAL A 39 0.43 -0.18 -13.10
N GLY A 40 -0.43 -0.03 -12.09
CA GLY A 40 -1.71 -0.73 -12.02
C GLY A 40 -2.65 -0.39 -13.18
N GLY A 41 -2.74 0.88 -13.54
CA GLY A 41 -3.50 1.33 -14.71
C GLY A 41 -2.96 0.77 -16.03
N PHE A 42 -1.63 0.77 -16.18
CA PHE A 42 -0.96 0.19 -17.34
C PHE A 42 -1.24 -1.32 -17.48
N ILE A 43 -1.06 -2.07 -16.40
CA ILE A 43 -1.34 -3.52 -16.37
C ILE A 43 -2.82 -3.77 -16.64
N GLY A 44 -3.73 -3.02 -16.01
CA GLY A 44 -5.17 -3.15 -16.23
C GLY A 44 -5.56 -2.94 -17.70
N GLY A 45 -5.01 -1.91 -18.34
CA GLY A 45 -5.21 -1.64 -19.76
C GLY A 45 -4.68 -2.77 -20.66
N PHE A 46 -3.47 -3.27 -20.39
CA PHE A 46 -2.90 -4.39 -21.14
C PHE A 46 -3.72 -5.68 -20.99
N MET A 47 -4.20 -5.97 -19.78
CA MET A 47 -4.99 -7.17 -19.51
C MET A 47 -6.34 -7.17 -20.24
N LEU A 48 -6.99 -6.02 -20.38
CA LEU A 48 -8.21 -5.89 -21.18
C LEU A 48 -7.96 -6.29 -22.65
N THR A 49 -6.87 -5.81 -23.24
CA THR A 49 -6.47 -6.22 -24.59
C THR A 49 -6.19 -7.72 -24.64
N ALA A 50 -5.48 -8.28 -23.65
CA ALA A 50 -5.12 -9.70 -23.60
C ALA A 50 -6.31 -10.65 -23.46
N ILE A 51 -7.38 -10.26 -22.76
CA ILE A 51 -8.60 -11.09 -22.63
C ILE A 51 -9.50 -11.04 -23.86
N GLY A 52 -9.16 -10.21 -24.87
CA GLY A 52 -9.93 -10.04 -26.10
C GLY A 52 -11.08 -9.04 -25.96
N TYR A 53 -10.95 -8.05 -25.09
CA TYR A 53 -11.96 -7.00 -24.94
C TYR A 53 -12.16 -6.22 -26.24
N ILE A 54 -13.39 -6.19 -26.73
CA ILE A 54 -13.73 -5.45 -27.96
C ILE A 54 -14.13 -4.02 -27.59
N SER A 55 -13.35 -3.02 -27.99
CA SER A 55 -13.71 -1.62 -27.70
C SER A 55 -14.91 -1.19 -28.53
N SER A 56 -15.91 -0.59 -27.90
CA SER A 56 -17.10 -0.05 -28.58
C SER A 56 -16.83 1.36 -29.12
N THR A 57 -15.84 1.51 -29.99
CA THR A 57 -15.45 2.82 -30.57
C THR A 57 -16.55 3.46 -31.43
N THR A 58 -17.52 2.68 -31.92
CA THR A 58 -18.58 3.13 -32.83
C THR A 58 -20.00 2.82 -32.35
N GLY A 59 -20.16 2.35 -31.11
CA GLY A 59 -21.47 2.00 -30.53
C GLY A 59 -22.06 0.73 -31.14
N GLY A 60 -21.77 -0.43 -30.54
CA GLY A 60 -22.34 -1.71 -31.00
C GLY A 60 -21.47 -2.95 -30.76
N ALA A 61 -20.33 -2.82 -30.08
CA ALA A 61 -19.49 -3.98 -29.78
C ALA A 61 -20.18 -4.90 -28.75
N GLN A 62 -20.67 -6.05 -29.20
CA GLN A 62 -21.13 -7.11 -28.30
C GLN A 62 -19.93 -7.91 -27.79
N GLN A 63 -19.74 -7.91 -26.46
CA GLN A 63 -18.80 -8.83 -25.83
C GLN A 63 -19.37 -10.23 -25.82
N THR A 64 -18.52 -11.22 -26.05
CA THR A 64 -18.92 -12.61 -25.83
C THR A 64 -19.11 -12.87 -24.32
N PRO A 65 -20.02 -13.77 -23.92
CA PRO A 65 -20.19 -14.14 -22.52
C PRO A 65 -18.88 -14.57 -21.83
N GLN A 66 -17.96 -15.16 -22.60
CA GLN A 66 -16.64 -15.57 -22.14
C GLN A 66 -15.75 -14.38 -21.76
N VAL A 67 -15.75 -13.29 -22.55
CA VAL A 67 -14.98 -12.08 -22.23
C VAL A 67 -15.56 -11.38 -21.00
N ILE A 68 -16.89 -11.33 -20.87
CA ILE A 68 -17.57 -10.78 -19.68
C ILE A 68 -17.13 -11.52 -18.42
N ASN A 69 -17.16 -12.86 -18.43
CA ASN A 69 -16.69 -13.66 -17.31
C ASN A 69 -15.21 -13.42 -16.99
N ARG A 70 -14.36 -13.23 -18.01
CA ARG A 70 -12.95 -12.89 -17.82
C ARG A 70 -12.77 -11.53 -17.18
N ILE A 71 -13.57 -10.52 -17.55
CA ILE A 71 -13.54 -9.19 -16.91
C ILE A 71 -13.85 -9.29 -15.42
N TYR A 72 -14.91 -10.02 -15.04
CA TYR A 72 -15.23 -10.23 -13.63
C TYR A 72 -14.14 -11.03 -12.91
N ALA A 73 -13.56 -12.04 -13.56
CA ALA A 73 -12.49 -12.83 -13.00
C ALA A 73 -11.25 -11.98 -12.73
N ILE A 74 -10.79 -11.16 -13.67
CA ILE A 74 -9.61 -10.29 -13.46
C ILE A 74 -9.91 -9.19 -12.43
N GLY A 75 -11.13 -8.65 -12.43
CA GLY A 75 -11.55 -7.60 -11.49
C GLY A 75 -11.59 -8.07 -10.04
N ASN A 76 -11.82 -9.36 -9.79
CA ASN A 76 -11.88 -9.93 -8.44
C ASN A 76 -10.61 -10.68 -8.05
N LEU A 77 -10.06 -11.52 -8.93
CA LEU A 77 -8.90 -12.37 -8.61
C LEU A 77 -7.62 -11.56 -8.44
N ILE A 78 -7.41 -10.51 -9.24
CA ILE A 78 -6.18 -9.71 -9.15
C ILE A 78 -6.13 -8.95 -7.82
N PRO A 79 -7.17 -8.17 -7.43
CA PRO A 79 -7.15 -7.52 -6.13
C PRO A 79 -7.06 -8.53 -4.97
N ALA A 80 -7.76 -9.67 -5.07
CA ALA A 80 -7.69 -10.72 -4.05
C ALA A 80 -6.26 -11.27 -3.89
N ALA A 81 -5.57 -11.58 -4.98
CA ALA A 81 -4.19 -12.05 -4.95
C ALA A 81 -3.24 -10.98 -4.39
N CYS A 82 -3.39 -9.71 -4.79
CA CYS A 82 -2.60 -8.61 -4.25
C CYS A 82 -2.81 -8.43 -2.74
N MET A 83 -4.05 -8.53 -2.26
CA MET A 83 -4.35 -8.45 -0.82
C MET A 83 -3.75 -9.64 -0.05
N LEU A 84 -3.81 -10.85 -0.62
CA LEU A 84 -3.21 -12.03 -0.03
C LEU A 84 -1.68 -11.91 0.06
N LEU A 85 -1.03 -11.42 -0.99
CA LEU A 85 0.41 -11.11 -0.97
C LEU A 85 0.75 -10.04 0.06
N GLY A 86 -0.08 -8.99 0.18
CA GLY A 86 0.08 -7.96 1.20
C GLY A 86 -0.01 -8.53 2.62
N MET A 87 -0.99 -9.40 2.86
CA MET A 87 -1.15 -10.09 4.14
C MET A 87 0.06 -10.98 4.47
N LEU A 88 0.53 -11.79 3.53
CA LEU A 88 1.71 -12.64 3.73
C LEU A 88 2.96 -11.79 4.02
N THR A 89 3.13 -10.68 3.29
CA THR A 89 4.25 -9.76 3.53
C THR A 89 4.21 -9.19 4.94
N LEU A 90 3.04 -8.77 5.42
CA LEU A 90 2.90 -8.25 6.78
C LEU A 90 3.12 -9.34 7.86
N ILE A 91 2.72 -10.59 7.61
CA ILE A 91 2.91 -11.67 8.59
C ILE A 91 4.37 -12.11 8.69
N PHE A 92 5.05 -12.26 7.55
CA PHE A 92 6.38 -12.87 7.51
C PHE A 92 7.54 -11.87 7.55
N PHE A 93 7.37 -10.68 6.96
CA PHE A 93 8.47 -9.74 6.76
C PHE A 93 8.38 -8.49 7.64
N TYR A 94 7.22 -8.17 8.22
CA TYR A 94 7.08 -6.97 9.05
C TYR A 94 7.58 -7.23 10.48
N PRO A 95 8.72 -6.65 10.90
CA PRO A 95 9.35 -6.98 12.17
C PRO A 95 8.84 -6.12 13.34
N LEU A 96 7.90 -5.21 13.07
CA LEU A 96 7.26 -4.30 14.01
C LEU A 96 6.02 -4.99 14.60
N SER A 97 6.24 -5.73 15.69
CA SER A 97 5.14 -6.25 16.49
C SER A 97 4.60 -5.15 17.42
N LYS A 98 3.34 -5.29 17.84
CA LYS A 98 2.70 -4.33 18.76
C LYS A 98 3.56 -4.04 20.00
N LYS A 99 4.17 -5.08 20.58
CA LYS A 99 5.07 -4.95 21.74
C LYS A 99 6.28 -4.06 21.47
N LYS A 100 6.84 -4.08 20.26
CA LYS A 100 7.98 -3.23 19.92
C LYS A 100 7.55 -1.78 19.76
N ILE A 101 6.39 -1.53 19.16
CA ILE A 101 5.85 -0.17 19.02
C ILE A 101 5.53 0.42 20.39
N ASP A 102 4.85 -0.33 21.27
CA ASP A 102 4.56 0.13 22.62
C ASP A 102 5.84 0.50 23.40
N ALA A 103 6.93 -0.25 23.22
CA ALA A 103 8.23 0.04 23.84
C ALA A 103 8.91 1.29 23.25
N VAL A 104 8.82 1.47 21.93
CA VAL A 104 9.34 2.65 21.24
C VAL A 104 8.60 3.91 21.70
N ASP A 105 7.27 3.86 21.76
CA ASP A 105 6.44 4.98 22.20
C ASP A 105 6.75 5.39 23.64
N ALA A 106 6.92 4.41 24.54
CA ALA A 106 7.33 4.66 25.92
C ALA A 106 8.69 5.39 25.98
N SER A 107 9.68 4.91 25.23
CA SER A 107 11.01 5.54 25.20
C SER A 107 11.00 6.96 24.62
N LEU A 108 10.16 7.22 23.61
CA LEU A 108 10.01 8.56 23.03
C LEU A 108 9.28 9.51 23.99
N ALA A 109 8.31 9.01 24.77
CA ALA A 109 7.62 9.80 25.79
C ALA A 109 8.56 10.19 26.94
N GLU A 110 9.42 9.27 27.39
CA GLU A 110 10.46 9.56 28.39
C GLU A 110 11.41 10.65 27.92
N ARG A 111 11.94 10.55 26.69
CA ARG A 111 12.86 11.55 26.11
C ARG A 111 12.22 12.95 26.02
N ARG A 112 10.96 13.05 25.60
CA ARG A 112 10.23 14.34 25.59
C ARG A 112 10.04 14.91 26.98
N ALA A 113 9.81 14.06 27.99
CA ALA A 113 9.62 14.51 29.37
C ALA A 113 10.93 14.99 30.02
N GLU A 114 12.08 14.52 29.55
CA GLU A 114 13.40 15.04 29.95
C GLU A 114 13.68 16.40 29.31
N GLU A 115 13.46 16.57 28.00
CA GLU A 115 13.63 17.85 27.29
C GLU A 115 12.77 18.99 27.85
N LEU A 116 11.63 18.69 28.48
CA LEU A 116 10.73 19.67 29.11
C LEU A 116 11.19 20.11 30.51
N LYS A 117 12.16 19.41 31.12
CA LYS A 117 12.68 19.71 32.47
C LYS A 117 13.93 20.58 32.45
N ASP A 118 14.61 20.66 31.32
CA ASP A 118 15.76 21.53 31.06
C ASP A 118 15.33 22.92 30.56
#